data_AF-A0AAD5ZL46-F1
#
_entry.id   AF-A0AAD5ZL46-F1
#
_cell.length_a   1.000
_cell.length_b   1.000
_cell.length_c   1.000
_cell.angle_alpha   90.00
_cell.angle_beta   90.00
_cell.angle_gamma   90.00
#
_symmetry.space_group_name_H-M   'P 1'
#
loop_
_entity.id
_entity.type
_entity.pdbx_description
1 polymer ?
#
loop_
_entity_poly.entity_id
_entity_poly.type
_entity_poly.pdbx_seq_one_letter_code
_entity_poly.pdbx_strand_id
1 'polypeptide(L)'
;MNSKVFSKAPPINSEQCDPDIAPFYIYELPDRFNKALLSNCSALDPWLNKCPYIENQGLGQPLHKKKSRWYNTPLSWYDTYQFSADMIFHARAINHPCRTYNVSSALMFYIPFYPSIYTPSVFLEYNFTRRDAMAVDLVNHISSFASFQRHGGHDHFLVSGIMVQDLVRPPHIKNGKAFRSNNLLHLPELSNVSVLIIERKLKPRYKNHFGIPYPSYFHPHFKAEMTSWQNEVRRSRRTHLFSFVGGCLALFRVRTSDRI
;
A
#
# COMPACT_ATOMS: atom_id res chain seq x y z
N MET A 1 21.58 8.49 -6.81
CA MET A 1 20.71 8.41 -8.00
C MET A 1 19.32 8.01 -7.52
N ASN A 2 18.31 8.90 -7.42
CA ASN A 2 16.91 8.48 -7.13
C ASN A 2 15.84 9.55 -7.39
N SER A 3 16.09 10.56 -8.24
CA SER A 3 15.07 11.59 -8.54
C SER A 3 14.01 11.16 -9.56
N LYS A 4 14.05 9.92 -10.06
CA LYS A 4 13.15 9.43 -11.13
C LYS A 4 11.96 8.61 -10.64
N VAL A 5 11.79 8.39 -9.33
CA VAL A 5 10.67 7.55 -8.83
C VAL A 5 9.30 8.21 -9.06
N PHE A 6 9.24 9.55 -9.14
CA PHE A 6 7.99 10.28 -9.40
C PHE A 6 8.23 11.42 -10.40
N SER A 7 8.33 11.11 -11.69
CA SER A 7 8.23 12.15 -12.71
C SER A 7 6.79 12.67 -12.77
N LYS A 8 6.61 13.99 -12.70
CA LYS A 8 5.30 14.64 -12.95
C LYS A 8 4.83 14.21 -14.35
N ALA A 9 3.68 13.53 -14.43
CA ALA A 9 3.01 13.36 -15.71
C ALA A 9 2.52 14.72 -16.22
N PRO A 10 2.36 14.90 -17.54
CA PRO A 10 1.71 16.07 -18.11
C PRO A 10 0.30 16.27 -17.49
N PRO A 11 -0.20 17.51 -17.40
CA PRO A 11 -1.51 17.78 -16.82
C PRO A 11 -2.59 16.99 -17.57
N ILE A 12 -3.28 16.12 -16.84
CA ILE A 12 -4.36 15.30 -17.39
C ILE A 12 -5.61 16.17 -17.44
N ASN A 13 -6.27 16.15 -18.60
CA ASN A 13 -7.50 16.91 -18.84
C ASN A 13 -8.61 16.37 -17.91
N SER A 14 -9.23 17.25 -17.12
CA SER A 14 -10.26 16.89 -16.12
C SER A 14 -11.50 16.22 -16.73
N GLU A 15 -11.69 16.36 -18.04
CA GLU A 15 -12.76 15.70 -18.82
C GLU A 15 -12.63 14.16 -18.88
N GLN A 16 -11.48 13.60 -18.51
CA GLN A 16 -11.25 12.14 -18.45
C GLN A 16 -11.56 11.54 -17.08
N CYS A 17 -12.01 12.33 -16.11
CA CYS A 17 -12.44 11.79 -14.83
C CYS A 17 -13.78 11.04 -14.99
N ASP A 18 -13.80 9.78 -14.57
CA ASP A 18 -15.03 8.99 -14.50
C ASP A 18 -15.99 9.67 -13.51
N PRO A 19 -17.26 9.96 -13.89
CA PRO A 19 -18.23 10.62 -13.03
C PRO A 19 -18.53 9.84 -11.74
N ASP A 20 -18.28 8.53 -11.70
CA ASP A 20 -18.46 7.71 -10.51
C ASP A 20 -17.29 7.82 -9.51
N ILE A 21 -16.19 8.48 -9.90
CA ILE A 21 -15.02 8.69 -9.03
C ILE A 21 -15.04 10.11 -8.48
N ALA A 22 -15.15 10.22 -7.15
CA ALA A 22 -15.07 11.50 -6.46
C ALA A 22 -13.70 12.19 -6.71
N PRO A 23 -13.69 13.48 -7.07
CA PRO A 23 -12.45 14.24 -7.20
C PRO A 23 -11.68 14.26 -5.88
N PHE A 24 -10.38 13.97 -5.95
CA PHE A 24 -9.56 13.84 -4.75
C PHE A 24 -8.30 14.69 -4.79
N TYR A 25 -7.94 15.26 -3.65
CA TYR A 25 -6.70 15.98 -3.43
C TYR A 25 -5.65 15.06 -2.81
N ILE A 26 -4.39 15.25 -3.14
CA ILE A 26 -3.27 14.54 -2.50
C ILE A 26 -2.53 15.55 -1.63
N TYR A 27 -2.41 15.27 -0.33
CA TYR A 27 -1.64 16.14 0.56
C TYR A 27 -0.18 16.27 0.12
N GLU A 28 0.32 17.50 0.10
CA GLU A 28 1.74 17.79 -0.08
C GLU A 28 2.47 17.61 1.25
N LEU A 29 2.76 16.35 1.58
CA LEU A 29 3.50 16.01 2.79
C LEU A 29 5.01 16.27 2.61
N PRO A 30 5.73 16.67 3.67
CA PRO A 30 7.19 16.66 3.69
C PRO A 30 7.75 15.30 3.23
N ASP A 31 8.78 15.32 2.38
CA ASP A 31 9.30 14.12 1.71
C ASP A 31 9.74 13.01 2.69
N ARG A 32 10.05 13.35 3.95
CA ARG A 32 10.36 12.37 5.02
C ARG A 32 9.25 11.36 5.28
N PHE A 33 8.01 11.67 4.92
CA PHE A 33 6.86 10.78 5.05
C PHE A 33 6.70 9.83 3.86
N ASN A 34 7.42 10.06 2.76
CA ASN A 34 7.35 9.24 1.55
C ASN A 34 8.68 9.14 0.79
N LYS A 35 8.98 10.06 -0.13
CA LYS A 35 10.07 9.96 -1.11
C LYS A 35 11.44 9.84 -0.46
N ALA A 36 11.69 10.55 0.63
CA ALA A 36 12.97 10.50 1.32
C ALA A 36 13.19 9.17 2.04
N LEU A 37 12.13 8.40 2.36
CA LEU A 37 12.30 7.03 2.87
C LEU A 37 12.99 6.14 1.83
N LEU A 38 12.77 6.41 0.54
CA LEU A 38 13.31 5.59 -0.55
C LEU A 38 14.80 5.80 -0.81
N SER A 39 15.41 6.87 -0.29
CA SER A 39 16.81 7.21 -0.60
C SER A 39 17.80 6.22 0.01
N ASN A 40 17.42 5.49 1.06
CA ASN A 40 18.27 4.50 1.74
C ASN A 40 17.66 3.08 1.67
N CYS A 41 17.00 2.74 0.57
CA CYS A 41 16.27 1.47 0.35
C CYS A 41 17.04 0.19 0.70
N SER A 42 18.37 0.21 0.71
CA SER A 42 19.21 -0.93 1.05
C SER A 42 19.32 -1.21 2.55
N ALA A 43 19.05 -0.21 3.40
CA ALA A 43 19.19 -0.31 4.86
C ALA A 43 17.86 -0.12 5.62
N LEU A 44 16.72 -0.04 4.90
CA LEU A 44 15.39 0.16 5.50
C LEU A 44 14.82 -1.09 6.15
N ASP A 45 15.31 -2.27 5.81
CA ASP A 45 14.77 -3.51 6.35
C ASP A 45 15.93 -4.42 6.71
N PRO A 46 16.02 -4.86 7.98
CA PRO A 46 17.12 -5.70 8.44
C PRO A 46 17.28 -7.00 7.66
N TRP A 47 16.25 -7.43 6.94
CA TRP A 47 16.19 -8.75 6.29
C TRP A 47 16.16 -8.69 4.77
N LEU A 48 15.91 -7.51 4.17
CA LEU A 48 15.72 -7.40 2.72
C LEU A 48 16.21 -6.05 2.18
N ASN A 49 17.10 -6.10 1.20
CA ASN A 49 17.39 -4.91 0.38
C ASN A 49 16.15 -4.56 -0.46
N LYS A 50 15.49 -3.44 -0.14
CA LYS A 50 14.26 -3.02 -0.84
C LYS A 50 14.52 -2.31 -2.17
N CYS A 51 15.76 -1.95 -2.50
CA CYS A 51 16.07 -1.16 -3.69
C CYS A 51 15.51 -1.76 -5.00
N PRO A 52 15.66 -3.07 -5.29
CA PRO A 52 15.12 -3.67 -6.52
C PRO A 52 13.60 -3.57 -6.63
N TYR A 53 12.91 -3.44 -5.50
CA TYR A 53 11.45 -3.48 -5.40
C TYR A 53 10.78 -2.11 -5.44
N ILE A 54 11.52 -1.03 -5.16
CA ILE A 54 11.00 0.34 -5.20
C ILE A 54 11.08 0.96 -6.60
N GLU A 55 11.74 0.29 -7.54
CA GLU A 55 11.85 0.70 -8.92
C GLU A 55 10.51 0.66 -9.65
N ASN A 56 10.45 1.30 -10.82
CA ASN A 56 9.24 1.41 -11.64
C ASN A 56 8.03 1.86 -10.82
N GLN A 57 8.24 2.84 -9.93
CA GLN A 57 7.19 3.42 -9.08
C GLN A 57 6.55 2.39 -8.12
N GLY A 58 7.37 1.47 -7.60
CA GLY A 58 6.93 0.41 -6.68
C GLY A 58 6.52 -0.89 -7.36
N LEU A 59 6.55 -0.97 -8.70
CA LEU A 59 6.32 -2.23 -9.41
C LEU A 59 7.47 -3.21 -9.26
N GLY A 60 8.69 -2.72 -8.98
CA GLY A 60 9.92 -3.50 -8.90
C GLY A 60 10.62 -3.62 -10.26
N GLN A 61 11.68 -4.43 -10.32
CA GLN A 61 12.41 -4.70 -11.55
C GLN A 61 11.54 -5.47 -12.57
N PRO A 62 11.62 -5.17 -13.88
CA PRO A 62 10.90 -5.95 -14.86
C PRO A 62 11.39 -7.40 -14.87
N LEU A 63 10.45 -8.35 -14.92
CA LEU A 63 10.77 -9.77 -15.07
C LEU A 63 11.08 -10.08 -16.53
N HIS A 64 12.26 -9.66 -16.98
CA HIS A 64 12.79 -10.05 -18.28
C HIS A 64 13.19 -11.52 -18.26
N LYS A 65 12.25 -12.43 -18.55
CA LYS A 65 12.62 -13.80 -18.93
C LYS A 65 12.56 -13.95 -20.44
N LYS A 66 13.64 -14.46 -21.02
CA LYS A 66 13.69 -15.03 -22.38
C LYS A 66 12.37 -15.75 -22.65
N LYS A 67 11.67 -15.37 -23.74
CA LYS A 67 10.38 -15.94 -24.22
C LYS A 67 9.91 -17.14 -23.41
N SER A 68 9.27 -16.91 -22.28
CA SER A 68 8.58 -17.97 -21.56
C SER A 68 7.18 -18.05 -22.14
N ARG A 69 6.66 -19.27 -22.29
CA ARG A 69 5.29 -19.52 -22.75
C ARG A 69 4.24 -18.68 -22.02
N TRP A 70 4.53 -18.30 -20.77
CA TRP A 70 3.64 -17.55 -19.88
C TRP A 70 3.80 -16.02 -19.99
N TYR A 71 4.89 -15.53 -20.60
CA TYR A 71 5.25 -14.11 -20.65
C TYR A 71 5.37 -13.65 -22.11
N ASN A 72 4.23 -13.57 -22.81
CA ASN A 72 4.21 -13.08 -24.19
C ASN A 72 4.30 -11.55 -24.30
N THR A 73 4.10 -10.82 -23.20
CA THR A 73 4.30 -9.36 -23.13
C THR A 73 5.37 -9.01 -22.09
N PRO A 74 6.64 -8.82 -22.50
CA PRO A 74 7.74 -8.58 -21.56
C PRO A 74 7.64 -7.27 -20.75
N LEU A 75 6.65 -6.41 -21.05
CA LEU A 75 6.47 -5.10 -20.44
C LEU A 75 5.38 -5.06 -19.34
N SER A 76 4.74 -6.18 -19.01
CA SER A 76 3.64 -6.21 -18.03
C SER A 76 3.94 -7.07 -16.80
N TRP A 77 5.15 -7.57 -16.66
CA TRP A 77 5.55 -8.42 -15.53
C TRP A 77 6.73 -7.79 -14.79
N TYR A 78 6.55 -7.62 -13.49
CA TYR A 78 7.55 -7.03 -12.60
C TYR A 78 7.71 -7.89 -11.35
N ASP A 79 8.90 -7.81 -10.75
CA ASP A 79 9.20 -8.45 -9.46
C ASP A 79 8.56 -7.62 -8.34
N THR A 80 7.22 -7.62 -8.32
CA THR A 80 6.45 -6.74 -7.46
C THR A 80 6.47 -7.25 -6.03
N TYR A 81 7.01 -6.41 -5.15
CA TYR A 81 7.07 -6.74 -3.73
C TYR A 81 5.68 -6.69 -3.11
N GLN A 82 5.36 -7.72 -2.33
CA GLN A 82 4.04 -7.89 -1.71
C GLN A 82 3.63 -6.70 -0.81
N PHE A 83 4.58 -5.91 -0.30
CA PHE A 83 4.27 -4.77 0.57
C PHE A 83 4.37 -3.40 -0.13
N SER A 84 4.41 -3.35 -1.46
CA SER A 84 4.58 -2.11 -2.24
C SER A 84 3.28 -1.32 -2.51
N ALA A 85 2.14 -1.72 -1.93
CA ALA A 85 0.83 -1.20 -2.33
C ALA A 85 0.68 0.32 -2.12
N ASP A 86 1.29 0.88 -1.07
CA ASP A 86 1.30 2.32 -0.79
C ASP A 86 2.07 3.11 -1.87
N MET A 87 3.22 2.59 -2.33
CA MET A 87 3.99 3.19 -3.42
C MET A 87 3.24 3.11 -4.76
N ILE A 88 2.74 1.91 -5.11
CA ILE A 88 2.00 1.69 -6.36
C ILE A 88 0.78 2.59 -6.40
N PHE A 89 0.00 2.63 -5.32
CA PHE A 89 -1.17 3.48 -5.24
C PHE A 89 -0.80 4.96 -5.39
N HIS A 90 0.22 5.44 -4.68
CA HIS A 90 0.64 6.84 -4.78
C HIS A 90 1.04 7.19 -6.21
N ALA A 91 1.80 6.33 -6.89
CA ALA A 91 2.23 6.52 -8.27
C ALA A 91 1.06 6.60 -9.28
N ARG A 92 0.00 5.82 -9.06
CA ARG A 92 -1.23 5.89 -9.88
C ARG A 92 -2.07 7.11 -9.52
N ALA A 93 -2.21 7.42 -8.23
CA ALA A 93 -3.01 8.53 -7.73
C ALA A 93 -2.48 9.88 -8.24
N ILE A 94 -1.15 10.09 -8.27
CA ILE A 94 -0.59 11.37 -8.74
C ILE A 94 -0.91 11.67 -10.20
N ASN A 95 -1.14 10.62 -11.00
CA ASN A 95 -1.39 10.65 -12.44
C ASN A 95 -2.85 10.25 -12.75
N HIS A 96 -3.76 10.34 -11.78
CA HIS A 96 -5.14 9.97 -11.99
C HIS A 96 -5.95 11.15 -12.56
N PRO A 97 -6.82 10.95 -13.57
CA PRO A 97 -7.63 12.03 -14.15
C PRO A 97 -8.51 12.77 -13.14
N CYS A 98 -9.00 12.07 -12.12
CA CYS A 98 -9.82 12.64 -11.04
C CYS A 98 -9.03 13.33 -9.91
N ARG A 99 -7.70 13.41 -10.01
CA ARG A 99 -6.92 14.18 -9.05
C ARG A 99 -7.15 15.67 -9.28
N THR A 100 -7.51 16.41 -8.23
CA THR A 100 -7.55 17.87 -8.24
C THR A 100 -6.37 18.47 -7.48
N TYR A 101 -5.92 19.65 -7.92
CA TYR A 101 -4.96 20.50 -7.20
C TYR A 101 -5.65 21.61 -6.42
N ASN A 102 -6.96 21.79 -6.61
CA ASN A 102 -7.77 22.74 -5.86
C ASN A 102 -8.40 22.03 -4.65
N VAL A 103 -7.94 22.39 -3.44
CA VAL A 103 -8.45 21.85 -2.17
C VAL A 103 -9.97 22.05 -2.03
N SER A 104 -10.49 23.19 -2.51
CA SER A 104 -11.92 23.51 -2.38
C SER A 104 -12.82 22.66 -3.28
N SER A 105 -12.28 22.09 -4.36
CA SER A 105 -13.04 21.21 -5.27
C SER A 105 -12.91 19.72 -4.91
N ALA A 106 -12.15 19.39 -3.87
CA ALA A 106 -11.89 18.02 -3.47
C ALA A 106 -13.00 17.49 -2.56
N LEU A 107 -13.50 16.30 -2.89
CA LEU A 107 -14.46 15.56 -2.08
C LEU A 107 -13.76 14.50 -1.21
N MET A 108 -12.54 14.11 -1.57
CA MET A 108 -11.71 13.17 -0.83
C MET A 108 -10.26 13.63 -0.76
N PHE A 109 -9.53 13.16 0.25
CA PHE A 109 -8.16 13.56 0.51
C PHE A 109 -7.26 12.36 0.77
N TYR A 110 -6.28 12.15 -0.11
CA TYR A 110 -5.28 11.11 0.05
C TYR A 110 -4.11 11.60 0.91
N ILE A 111 -3.72 10.79 1.91
CA ILE A 111 -2.53 10.98 2.74
C ILE A 111 -1.41 10.07 2.19
N PRO A 112 -0.44 10.59 1.41
CA PRO A 112 0.61 9.80 0.78
C PRO A 112 1.76 9.46 1.75
N PHE A 113 1.46 8.72 2.82
CA PHE A 113 2.45 8.16 3.75
C PHE A 113 2.87 6.75 3.31
N TYR A 114 4.14 6.37 3.50
CA TYR A 114 4.66 5.04 3.19
C TYR A 114 4.90 4.17 4.43
N PRO A 115 3.83 3.67 5.09
CA PRO A 115 3.97 2.82 6.26
C PRO A 115 4.70 1.51 5.95
N SER A 116 4.63 0.99 4.72
CA SER A 116 5.29 -0.26 4.35
C SER A 116 6.81 -0.16 4.28
N ILE A 117 7.31 1.07 4.08
CA ILE A 117 8.72 1.39 3.97
C ILE A 117 9.26 1.85 5.32
N TYR A 118 8.53 2.74 6.01
CA TYR A 118 8.94 3.25 7.32
C TYR A 118 8.96 2.15 8.38
N THR A 119 7.90 1.35 8.47
CA THR A 119 7.72 0.43 9.61
C THR A 119 8.87 -0.59 9.73
N PRO A 120 9.36 -1.20 8.62
CA PRO A 120 10.55 -2.04 8.69
C PRO A 120 11.83 -1.35 9.19
N SER A 121 12.00 -0.05 8.89
CA SER A 121 13.21 0.70 9.26
C SER A 121 13.38 0.89 10.75
N VAL A 122 12.29 0.77 11.50
CA VAL A 122 12.25 0.89 12.96
C VAL A 122 11.91 -0.43 13.65
N PHE A 123 11.94 -1.57 12.95
CA PHE A 123 11.60 -2.88 13.53
C PHE A 123 12.47 -3.30 14.71
N LEU A 124 13.72 -2.84 14.78
CA LEU A 124 14.67 -3.14 15.85
C LEU A 124 14.77 -2.01 16.89
N GLU A 125 13.98 -0.95 16.78
CA GLU A 125 14.02 0.17 17.73
C GLU A 125 13.27 -0.16 19.03
N TYR A 126 13.98 -0.38 20.12
CA TYR A 126 13.40 -0.77 21.41
C TYR A 126 12.68 0.39 22.12
N ASN A 127 13.00 1.64 21.77
CA ASN A 127 12.36 2.82 22.31
C ASN A 127 11.08 3.15 21.54
N PHE A 128 9.91 2.94 22.16
CA PHE A 128 8.64 3.19 21.49
C PHE A 128 8.44 4.65 21.07
N THR A 129 8.97 5.62 21.80
CA THR A 129 8.90 7.03 21.39
C THR A 129 9.61 7.25 20.05
N ARG A 130 10.80 6.65 19.85
CA ARG A 130 11.52 6.73 18.58
C ARG A 130 10.81 5.96 17.47
N ARG A 131 10.30 4.77 17.79
CA ARG A 131 9.56 3.93 16.85
C ARG A 131 8.26 4.58 16.36
N ASP A 132 7.57 5.30 17.24
CA ASP A 132 6.30 5.95 16.95
C ASP A 132 6.48 7.39 16.44
N ALA A 133 7.69 7.96 16.48
CA ALA A 133 7.96 9.37 16.16
C ALA A 133 7.41 9.81 14.81
N MET A 134 7.67 9.06 13.72
CA MET A 134 7.16 9.45 12.39
C MET A 134 5.64 9.40 12.29
N ALA A 135 4.99 8.46 13.00
CA ALA A 135 3.54 8.36 13.02
C ALA A 135 2.90 9.53 13.77
N VAL A 136 3.46 9.89 14.93
CA VAL A 136 3.04 11.06 15.72
C VAL A 136 3.25 12.35 14.93
N ASP A 137 4.41 12.50 14.30
CA ASP A 137 4.73 13.65 13.48
C ASP A 137 3.80 13.79 12.26
N LEU A 138 3.43 12.67 11.63
CA LEU A 138 2.49 12.66 10.52
C LEU A 138 1.11 13.17 10.97
N VAL A 139 0.56 12.63 12.06
CA VAL A 139 -0.78 13.04 12.53
C VAL A 139 -0.80 14.50 12.98
N ASN A 140 0.27 14.97 13.65
CA ASN A 140 0.42 16.37 14.01
C ASN A 140 0.45 17.28 12.77
N HIS A 141 1.17 16.86 11.74
CA HIS A 141 1.27 17.61 10.50
C HIS A 141 -0.07 17.67 9.74
N ILE A 142 -0.73 16.53 9.53
CA ILE A 142 -2.01 16.52 8.78
C ILE A 142 -3.14 17.21 9.54
N SER A 143 -3.14 17.13 10.87
CA SER A 143 -4.16 17.78 11.72
C SER A 143 -4.06 19.30 11.70
N SER A 144 -2.94 19.86 11.24
CA SER A 144 -2.78 21.31 11.05
C SER A 144 -3.52 21.87 9.84
N PHE A 145 -3.90 21.03 8.87
CA PHE A 145 -4.63 21.49 7.68
C PHE A 145 -6.11 21.70 7.99
N ALA A 146 -6.64 22.87 7.59
CA ALA A 146 -8.07 23.17 7.70
C ALA A 146 -8.95 22.13 6.97
N SER A 147 -8.47 21.59 5.84
CA SER A 147 -9.15 20.52 5.11
C SER A 147 -9.31 19.23 5.92
N PHE A 148 -8.36 18.93 6.82
CA PHE A 148 -8.46 17.77 7.71
C PHE A 148 -9.49 18.00 8.82
N GLN A 149 -9.46 19.19 9.42
CA GLN A 149 -10.33 19.56 10.53
C GLN A 149 -11.81 19.63 10.11
N ARG A 150 -12.10 20.07 8.87
CA ARG A 150 -13.45 20.31 8.35
C ARG A 150 -14.41 19.14 8.59
N HIS A 151 -13.98 17.90 8.32
CA HIS A 151 -14.77 16.69 8.54
C HIS A 151 -14.07 15.70 9.49
N GLY A 152 -13.10 16.18 10.28
CA GLY A 152 -12.42 15.38 11.29
C GLY A 152 -11.86 14.05 10.78
N GLY A 153 -11.33 14.01 9.55
CA GLY A 153 -10.75 12.81 8.94
C GLY A 153 -11.70 11.93 8.11
N HIS A 154 -13.01 12.16 8.12
CA HIS A 154 -13.98 11.28 7.45
C HIS A 154 -13.88 11.24 5.91
N ASP A 155 -13.42 12.34 5.30
CA ASP A 155 -13.15 12.45 3.86
C ASP A 155 -11.68 12.15 3.51
N HIS A 156 -10.90 11.64 4.46
CA HIS A 156 -9.49 11.30 4.29
C HIS A 156 -9.30 9.80 4.14
N PHE A 157 -8.28 9.43 3.37
CA PHE A 157 -7.87 8.05 3.27
C PHE A 157 -6.36 7.86 3.15
N LEU A 158 -5.90 6.71 3.62
CA LEU A 158 -4.53 6.22 3.64
C LEU A 158 -4.49 4.86 2.95
N VAL A 159 -3.43 4.59 2.19
CA VAL A 159 -3.15 3.24 1.67
C VAL A 159 -1.94 2.68 2.37
N SER A 160 -2.05 1.43 2.86
CA SER A 160 -0.98 0.73 3.54
C SER A 160 -0.65 -0.59 2.83
N GLY A 161 0.59 -0.67 2.36
CA GLY A 161 1.17 -1.92 1.84
C GLY A 161 1.60 -2.89 2.94
N ILE A 162 1.49 -2.56 4.22
CA ILE A 162 1.83 -3.46 5.33
C ILE A 162 0.60 -3.82 6.17
N MET A 163 0.66 -4.95 6.87
CA MET A 163 -0.44 -5.52 7.63
C MET A 163 -0.79 -4.71 8.89
N VAL A 164 -2.07 -4.74 9.31
CA VAL A 164 -2.56 -4.02 10.51
C VAL A 164 -1.77 -4.41 11.76
N GLN A 165 -1.26 -5.64 11.83
CA GLN A 165 -0.49 -6.12 12.98
C GLN A 165 0.81 -5.34 13.21
N ASP A 166 1.42 -4.78 12.17
CA ASP A 166 2.66 -3.99 12.26
C ASP A 166 2.40 -2.51 12.59
N LEU A 167 1.16 -2.05 12.44
CA LEU A 167 0.77 -0.66 12.69
C LEU A 167 -0.02 -0.48 13.99
N VAL A 168 -0.19 -1.57 14.74
CA VAL A 168 -0.97 -1.63 15.98
C VAL A 168 -0.23 -2.41 17.04
N ARG A 169 0.34 -1.71 18.03
CA ARG A 169 0.95 -2.36 19.21
C ARG A 169 -0.12 -2.85 20.18
N PRO A 170 -0.09 -4.13 20.58
CA PRO A 170 -0.94 -4.61 21.66
C PRO A 170 -0.60 -3.91 22.99
N PRO A 171 -1.59 -3.55 23.81
CA PRO A 171 -1.38 -2.76 25.04
C PRO A 171 -0.57 -3.49 26.13
N HIS A 172 -0.49 -4.83 26.08
CA HIS A 172 0.30 -5.61 27.03
C HIS A 172 1.81 -5.60 26.72
N ILE A 173 2.21 -5.09 25.54
CA ILE A 173 3.61 -4.96 25.16
C ILE A 173 4.18 -3.68 25.78
N LYS A 174 5.15 -3.84 26.69
CA LYS A 174 5.84 -2.74 27.37
C LYS A 174 7.18 -2.41 26.69
N ASN A 175 7.67 -1.19 26.93
CA ASN A 175 8.99 -0.72 26.50
C ASN A 175 10.09 -1.74 26.84
N GLY A 176 11.06 -1.90 25.94
CA GLY A 176 12.20 -2.81 26.14
C GLY A 176 11.97 -4.25 25.71
N LYS A 177 10.76 -4.64 25.27
CA LYS A 177 10.53 -5.93 24.59
C LYS A 177 10.58 -5.73 23.08
N ALA A 178 11.34 -6.58 22.37
CA ALA A 178 11.38 -6.58 20.92
C ALA A 178 9.98 -6.90 20.37
N PHE A 179 9.30 -5.88 19.85
CA PHE A 179 8.02 -6.05 19.17
C PHE A 179 8.03 -5.22 17.91
N ARG A 180 7.63 -5.82 16.78
CA ARG A 180 7.82 -5.24 15.45
C ARG A 180 6.88 -4.08 15.14
N SER A 181 5.83 -3.83 15.92
CA SER A 181 4.82 -2.83 15.55
C SER A 181 5.07 -1.41 16.05
N ASN A 182 4.63 -0.43 15.26
CA ASN A 182 4.37 0.94 15.71
C ASN A 182 2.90 1.10 16.17
N ASN A 183 2.52 2.33 16.50
CA ASN A 183 1.17 2.70 16.96
C ASN A 183 0.38 3.59 15.99
N LEU A 184 0.78 3.69 14.71
CA LEU A 184 0.14 4.58 13.74
C LEU A 184 -1.39 4.48 13.75
N LEU A 185 -1.95 3.27 13.64
CA LEU A 185 -3.41 3.07 13.56
C LEU A 185 -4.12 3.07 14.92
N HIS A 186 -3.40 3.34 16.00
CA HIS A 186 -3.96 3.61 17.32
C HIS A 186 -4.00 5.12 17.64
N LEU A 187 -3.42 5.98 16.80
CA LEU A 187 -3.47 7.43 16.99
C LEU A 187 -4.91 7.93 16.74
N PRO A 188 -5.47 8.73 17.65
CA PRO A 188 -6.88 9.13 17.62
C PRO A 188 -7.23 9.95 16.37
N GLU A 189 -6.28 10.70 15.81
CA GLU A 189 -6.46 11.50 14.60
C GLU A 189 -6.80 10.62 13.38
N LEU A 190 -6.36 9.36 13.36
CA LEU A 190 -6.65 8.42 12.28
C LEU A 190 -7.92 7.58 12.50
N SER A 191 -8.64 7.79 13.61
CA SER A 191 -9.82 6.99 13.95
C SER A 191 -10.96 7.10 12.93
N ASN A 192 -11.09 8.24 12.26
CA ASN A 192 -12.10 8.51 11.25
C ASN A 192 -11.57 8.41 9.81
N VAL A 193 -10.25 8.30 9.63
CA VAL A 193 -9.60 8.17 8.32
C VAL A 193 -9.85 6.78 7.75
N SER A 194 -10.25 6.69 6.49
CA SER A 194 -10.41 5.40 5.80
C SER A 194 -9.04 4.79 5.48
N VAL A 195 -8.77 3.58 5.95
CA VAL A 195 -7.47 2.90 5.78
C VAL A 195 -7.62 1.71 4.84
N LEU A 196 -7.09 1.82 3.63
CA LEU A 196 -7.00 0.71 2.68
C LEU A 196 -5.76 -0.13 2.99
N ILE A 197 -5.92 -1.41 3.33
CA ILE A 197 -4.83 -2.24 3.88
C ILE A 197 -4.90 -3.72 3.45
N ILE A 198 -3.74 -4.31 3.15
CA ILE A 198 -3.61 -5.67 2.59
C ILE A 198 -4.06 -6.81 3.52
N GLU A 199 -4.00 -6.60 4.84
CA GLU A 199 -4.43 -7.57 5.85
C GLU A 199 -5.19 -6.85 6.99
N ARG A 200 -6.48 -6.59 6.75
CA ARG A 200 -7.33 -5.93 7.74
C ARG A 200 -7.67 -6.85 8.92
N LYS A 201 -7.89 -6.27 10.10
CA LYS A 201 -8.45 -6.97 11.27
C LYS A 201 -9.97 -6.81 11.32
N LEU A 202 -10.69 -7.91 11.50
CA LEU A 202 -12.15 -7.93 11.65
C LEU A 202 -12.58 -7.71 13.12
N LYS A 203 -12.25 -6.54 13.70
CA LYS A 203 -12.72 -6.17 15.05
C LYS A 203 -13.48 -4.85 15.02
N PRO A 204 -14.46 -4.60 15.91
CA PRO A 204 -15.27 -3.39 15.91
C PRO A 204 -14.49 -2.06 15.96
N ARG A 205 -13.27 -2.06 16.52
CA ARG A 205 -12.39 -0.89 16.56
C ARG A 205 -11.68 -0.55 15.24
N TYR A 206 -11.77 -1.40 14.22
CA TYR A 206 -11.11 -1.22 12.92
C TYR A 206 -12.16 -1.10 11.80
N LYS A 207 -13.30 -0.48 12.09
CA LYS A 207 -14.41 -0.33 11.13
C LYS A 207 -14.04 0.56 9.94
N ASN A 208 -13.12 1.50 10.13
CA ASN A 208 -12.56 2.37 9.10
C ASN A 208 -11.45 1.68 8.26
N HIS A 209 -11.16 0.39 8.49
CA HIS A 209 -10.15 -0.35 7.73
C HIS A 209 -10.81 -1.21 6.63
N PHE A 210 -10.41 -0.98 5.39
CA PHE A 210 -10.90 -1.68 4.21
C PHE A 210 -9.79 -2.55 3.63
N GLY A 211 -10.15 -3.80 3.29
CA GLY A 211 -9.20 -4.78 2.79
C GLY A 211 -8.91 -4.51 1.32
N ILE A 212 -7.64 -4.45 0.94
CA ILE A 212 -7.20 -4.43 -0.45
C ILE A 212 -6.40 -5.70 -0.76
N PRO A 213 -6.35 -6.17 -2.02
CA PRO A 213 -5.50 -7.30 -2.35
C PRO A 213 -4.02 -6.91 -2.24
N TYR A 214 -3.19 -7.93 -1.99
CA TYR A 214 -1.76 -7.81 -2.23
C TYR A 214 -1.48 -7.42 -3.69
N PRO A 215 -0.46 -6.59 -3.97
CA PRO A 215 0.01 -6.34 -5.31
C PRO A 215 0.41 -7.64 -6.01
N SER A 216 0.00 -7.77 -7.28
CA SER A 216 0.41 -8.90 -8.12
C SER A 216 1.66 -8.55 -8.93
N TYR A 217 2.29 -9.55 -9.54
CA TYR A 217 3.44 -9.36 -10.41
C TYR A 217 3.05 -8.85 -11.81
N PHE A 218 1.77 -8.99 -12.18
CA PHE A 218 1.26 -8.64 -13.49
C PHE A 218 0.55 -7.28 -13.46
N HIS A 219 1.06 -6.34 -14.25
CA HIS A 219 0.59 -4.96 -14.36
C HIS A 219 0.32 -4.63 -15.83
N PRO A 220 -0.83 -5.06 -16.39
CA PRO A 220 -1.14 -4.84 -17.79
C PRO A 220 -1.31 -3.35 -18.09
N HIS A 221 -0.77 -2.90 -19.20
CA HIS A 221 -0.97 -1.53 -19.71
C HIS A 221 -2.28 -1.44 -20.51
N PHE A 222 -2.66 -2.53 -21.17
CA PHE A 222 -3.85 -2.58 -22.01
C PHE A 222 -4.77 -3.75 -21.65
N LYS A 223 -6.08 -3.55 -21.87
CA LYS A 223 -7.10 -4.60 -21.72
C LYS A 223 -6.76 -5.88 -22.50
N ALA A 224 -6.15 -5.74 -23.67
CA ALA A 224 -5.75 -6.87 -24.51
C ALA A 224 -4.73 -7.80 -23.82
N GLU A 225 -3.81 -7.25 -23.01
CA GLU A 225 -2.83 -8.04 -22.27
C GLU A 225 -3.51 -8.86 -21.16
N MET A 226 -4.47 -8.23 -20.47
CA MET A 226 -5.29 -8.90 -19.47
C MET A 226 -6.08 -10.06 -20.10
N THR A 227 -6.77 -9.80 -21.22
CA THR A 227 -7.52 -10.82 -21.95
C THR A 227 -6.62 -11.95 -22.46
N SER A 228 -5.42 -11.62 -22.97
CA SER A 228 -4.43 -12.60 -23.41
C SER A 228 -4.00 -13.51 -22.25
N TRP A 229 -3.63 -12.92 -21.10
CA TRP A 229 -3.27 -13.66 -19.90
C TRP A 229 -4.40 -14.58 -19.40
N GLN A 230 -5.63 -14.05 -19.30
CA GLN A 230 -6.77 -14.88 -18.90
C GLN A 230 -7.01 -16.05 -19.86
N ASN A 231 -6.86 -15.84 -21.17
CA ASN A 231 -7.04 -16.90 -22.16
C ASN A 231 -5.96 -17.98 -22.03
N GLU A 232 -4.70 -17.61 -21.77
CA GLU A 232 -3.63 -18.57 -21.50
C GLU A 232 -3.94 -19.39 -20.24
N VAL A 233 -4.33 -18.72 -19.14
CA VAL A 233 -4.71 -19.37 -17.87
C VAL A 233 -5.92 -20.30 -18.06
N ARG A 234 -6.93 -19.92 -18.86
CA ARG A 234 -8.09 -20.78 -19.14
C ARG A 234 -7.73 -22.01 -19.98
N ARG A 235 -6.84 -21.86 -20.97
CA ARG A 235 -6.40 -22.95 -21.87
C ARG A 235 -5.36 -23.88 -21.25
N SER A 236 -4.70 -23.44 -20.18
CA SER A 236 -3.70 -24.25 -19.49
C SER A 236 -4.32 -25.54 -18.94
N ARG A 237 -3.85 -26.69 -19.43
CA ARG A 237 -4.23 -28.01 -18.91
C ARG A 237 -3.75 -28.15 -17.47
N ARG A 238 -4.68 -28.27 -16.52
CA ARG A 238 -4.38 -28.52 -15.11
C ARG A 238 -4.58 -29.99 -14.82
N THR A 239 -3.51 -30.70 -14.52
CA THR A 239 -3.54 -32.12 -14.15
C THR A 239 -3.71 -32.35 -12.65
N HIS A 240 -3.60 -31.28 -11.85
CA HIS A 240 -3.68 -31.31 -10.40
C HIS A 240 -4.60 -30.20 -9.91
N LEU A 241 -5.34 -30.47 -8.82
CA LEU A 241 -6.03 -29.44 -8.06
C LEU A 241 -5.00 -28.59 -7.32
N PHE A 242 -5.21 -27.29 -7.30
CA PHE A 242 -4.44 -26.37 -6.46
C PHE A 242 -5.40 -25.73 -5.46
N SER A 243 -4.93 -25.54 -4.23
CA SER A 243 -5.63 -24.79 -3.19
C SER A 243 -4.74 -23.64 -2.75
N PHE A 244 -5.34 -22.48 -2.48
CA PHE A 244 -4.64 -21.37 -1.86
C PHE A 244 -4.44 -21.69 -0.38
N VAL A 245 -3.19 -21.98 0.00
CA VAL A 245 -2.83 -22.17 1.41
C VAL A 245 -2.56 -20.79 2.02
N GLY A 246 -3.61 -20.16 2.55
CA GLY A 246 -3.45 -19.07 3.50
C GLY A 246 -3.07 -19.64 4.86
N GLY A 247 -2.05 -19.08 5.52
CA GLY A 247 -1.68 -19.50 6.88
C GLY A 247 -2.88 -19.38 7.82
N CYS A 248 -3.19 -20.47 8.54
CA CYS A 248 -4.29 -20.48 9.51
C CYS A 248 -3.95 -19.53 10.68
N LEU A 249 -4.62 -18.37 10.75
CA LEU A 249 -4.77 -17.67 12.02
C LEU A 249 -5.67 -18.55 12.88
N ALA A 250 -5.08 -19.24 13.85
CA ALA A 250 -5.72 -20.20 14.74
C ALA A 250 -6.99 -19.60 15.38
N LEU A 251 -8.15 -19.82 14.74
CA LEU A 251 -9.49 -19.69 15.30
C LEU A 251 -10.60 -20.28 14.40
N PHE A 252 -10.29 -20.87 13.24
CA PHE A 252 -11.25 -21.63 12.45
C PHE A 252 -10.91 -23.12 12.45
N ARG A 253 -11.71 -23.91 13.18
CA ARG A 253 -11.68 -25.37 13.15
C ARG A 253 -12.45 -25.81 11.90
N VAL A 254 -11.75 -26.07 10.80
CA VAL A 254 -12.36 -26.72 9.62
C VAL A 254 -12.52 -28.20 9.95
N ARG A 255 -13.76 -28.69 10.05
CA ARG A 255 -14.03 -30.13 9.95
C ARG A 255 -13.85 -30.50 8.48
N THR A 256 -12.85 -31.30 8.16
CA THR A 256 -12.79 -31.99 6.88
C THR A 256 -13.86 -33.09 6.90
N SER A 257 -14.84 -32.99 6.00
CA SER A 257 -15.68 -34.12 5.63
C SER A 257 -15.00 -34.80 4.47
N ASP A 258 -14.33 -35.92 4.73
CA ASP A 258 -13.91 -36.83 3.67
C ASP A 258 -15.15 -37.46 3.05
N ARG A 259 -15.41 -37.14 1.78
CA ARG A 259 -16.11 -37.95 0.77
C ARG A 259 -16.24 -37.14 -0.52
N ILE A 260 -15.43 -37.47 -1.52
CA ILE A 260 -15.88 -37.96 -2.85
C ILE A 260 -14.89 -39.05 -3.25
#